data_AF-A0A8T4WIZ1-F1
#
_entry.id   AF-A0A8T4WIZ1-F1
#
_cell.length_a   1.000
_cell.length_b   1.000
_cell.length_c   1.000
_cell.angle_alpha   90.00
_cell.angle_beta   90.00
_cell.angle_gamma   90.00
#
_symmetry.space_group_name_H-M   'P 1'
#
loop_
_entity.id
_entity.type
_entity.pdbx_description
1 polymer ?
#
loop_
_entity_poly.entity_id
_entity_poly.type
_entity_poly.pdbx_seq_one_letter_code
_entity_poly.pdbx_strand_id
1 'polypeptide(L)' 'MTESIPPHSHCQICGKAIPVSETFCSEECKEKYNNMMKKRKLMVYAMYALIAVIVILFMLQ' A
#
# COMPACT_ATOMS: atom_id res chain seq x y z
N MET A 1 22.56 12.05 28.01
CA MET A 1 23.28 11.95 26.73
C MET A 1 22.22 11.80 25.66
N THR A 2 21.81 12.89 25.01
CA THR A 2 20.83 12.84 23.92
C THR A 2 21.59 13.05 22.62
N GLU A 3 22.20 11.98 22.12
CA GLU A 3 22.69 11.97 20.74
C GLU A 3 21.46 12.08 19.83
N SER A 4 21.40 13.17 19.07
CA SER A 4 20.33 13.43 18.11
C SER A 4 20.47 12.43 16.97
N ILE A 5 19.70 11.35 17.00
CA ILE A 5 19.62 10.41 15.87
C ILE A 5 19.12 11.19 14.66
N PRO A 6 19.85 11.18 13.53
CA PRO A 6 19.41 11.87 12.33
C PRO A 6 18.04 11.34 11.88
N PRO A 7 17.19 12.20 11.29
CA PRO A 7 15.89 11.77 10.82
C PRO A 7 16.05 10.65 9.78
N HIS A 8 15.42 9.52 10.08
CA HIS A 8 15.38 8.34 9.21
C HIS A 8 13.94 7.85 9.08
N SER A 9 13.63 7.27 7.94
CA SER A 9 12.38 6.58 7.69
C SER A 9 12.59 5.08 7.81
N HIS A 10 11.52 4.30 7.93
CA HIS A 10 11.58 2.85 7.87
C HIS A 10 10.97 2.33 6.57
N CYS A 11 11.62 1.35 5.95
CA CYS A 11 11.08 0.65 4.79
C CYS A 11 9.72 0.02 5.14
N GLN A 12 8.71 0.32 4.33
CA GLN A 12 7.32 -0.10 4.58
C GLN A 12 7.10 -1.62 4.49
N ILE A 13 8.05 -2.37 3.92
CA ILE A 13 7.95 -3.82 3.73
C ILE A 13 8.74 -4.62 4.77
N CYS A 14 9.93 -4.17 5.16
CA CYS A 14 10.83 -4.93 6.04
C CYS A 14 11.27 -4.19 7.31
N GLY A 15 10.92 -2.90 7.45
CA GLY A 15 11.24 -2.10 8.64
C GLY A 15 12.69 -1.64 8.74
N LYS A 16 13.54 -1.88 7.73
CA LYS A 16 14.93 -1.39 7.73
C LYS A 16 14.95 0.15 7.75
N ALA A 17 15.81 0.74 8.58
CA ALA A 17 16.06 2.18 8.59
C ALA A 17 16.65 2.62 7.25
N ILE A 18 16.06 3.65 6.65
CA ILE A 18 16.42 4.23 5.35
C ILE A 18 16.47 5.76 5.48
N PRO A 19 17.22 6.46 4.60
CA PRO A 19 17.18 7.91 4.54
C PRO A 19 15.74 8.41 4.32
N VAL A 20 15.39 9.57 4.85
CA VAL A 20 14.07 10.19 4.64
C VAL A 20 13.76 10.51 3.17
N SER A 21 14.78 10.57 2.30
CA SER A 21 14.63 10.73 0.85
C SER A 21 14.14 9.46 0.15
N GLU A 22 14.25 8.31 0.79
CA GLU A 22 13.92 7.01 0.22
C GLU A 22 12.69 6.40 0.91
N THR A 23 11.95 5.57 0.17
CA THR A 23 10.73 4.92 0.63
C THR A 23 10.87 3.41 0.83
N PHE A 24 11.82 2.78 0.15
CA PHE A 24 12.11 1.35 0.22
C PHE A 24 13.61 1.13 0.31
N CYS A 25 14.04 0.12 1.07
CA CYS A 25 15.45 -0.18 1.24
C CYS A 25 16.09 -0.95 0.07
N SER A 26 15.28 -1.46 -0.86
CA SER A 26 15.73 -2.22 -2.02
C SER A 26 14.64 -2.30 -3.09
N GLU A 27 15.03 -2.57 -4.33
CA GLU A 27 14.08 -2.82 -5.42
C GLU A 27 13.19 -4.06 -5.14
N GLU A 28 13.70 -5.06 -4.42
CA GLU A 28 12.90 -6.22 -4.01
C GLU A 28 11.72 -5.80 -3.09
N CYS A 29 11.97 -4.90 -2.13
CA CYS A 29 10.91 -4.38 -1.25
C CYS A 29 9.89 -3.57 -2.06
N LYS A 30 10.35 -2.76 -3.01
CA LYS A 30 9.49 -1.98 -3.90
C LYS A 30 8.62 -2.89 -4.78
N GLU A 31 9.17 -3.97 -5.32
CA GLU A 31 8.41 -4.92 -6.12
C GLU A 31 7.36 -5.67 -5.28
N LYS A 32 7.73 -6.12 -4.07
CA LYS A 32 6.79 -6.73 -3.11
C LYS A 32 5.64 -5.77 -2.79
N TYR A 33 5.95 -4.51 -2.54
CA TYR A 33 4.93 -3.47 -2.32
C TYR A 33 4.03 -3.30 -3.55
N ASN A 34 4.60 -3.18 -4.75
CA ASN A 34 3.84 -3.03 -5.98
C ASN A 34 2.92 -4.22 -6.24
N ASN A 35 3.38 -5.44 -5.99
CA ASN A 35 2.57 -6.66 -6.14
C ASN A 35 1.43 -6.71 -5.12
N MET A 36 1.69 -6.32 -3.87
CA MET A 36 0.64 -6.16 -2.86
C MET A 36 -0.38 -5.10 -3.29
N MET A 37 0.07 -3.96 -3.79
CA MET A 37 -0.81 -2.86 -4.22
C MET A 37 -1.64 -3.23 -5.46
N LYS A 38 -1.09 -3.98 -6.41
CA LYS A 38 -1.85 -4.51 -7.56
C LYS A 38 -3.00 -5.40 -7.10
N LYS A 39 -2.74 -6.34 -6.17
CA LYS A 39 -3.79 -7.21 -5.59
C LYS A 39 -4.83 -6.40 -4.84
N ARG A 40 -4.41 -5.41 -4.05
CA ARG A 40 -5.33 -4.52 -3.32
C ARG A 40 -6.22 -3.72 -4.26
N LYS A 41 -5.67 -3.17 -5.35
CA LYS A 41 -6.46 -2.46 -6.38
C LYS A 41 -7.53 -3.37 -6.99
N LEU A 42 -7.17 -4.61 -7.32
CA LEU A 42 -8.12 -5.58 -7.86
C LEU A 42 -9.25 -5.87 -6.88
N MET A 43 -8.94 -6.07 -5.59
CA MET A 43 -9.96 -6.29 -4.55
C MET A 43 -10.89 -5.09 -4.40
N VAL A 44 -10.34 -3.86 -4.43
CA VAL A 44 -11.15 -2.63 -4.36
C VAL A 44 -12.08 -2.52 -5.56
N TYR A 45 -11.60 -2.81 -6.77
CA TYR A 45 -12.46 -2.82 -7.97
C TYR A 45 -13.55 -3.88 -7.89
N ALA A 46 -13.23 -5.09 -7.41
CA ALA A 46 -14.23 -6.13 -7.21
C ALA A 46 -15.31 -5.70 -6.19
N MET A 47 -14.91 -5.04 -5.10
CA MET A 47 -15.83 -4.49 -4.11
C MET A 47 -16.76 -3.44 -4.73
N TYR A 48 -16.22 -2.49 -5.50
CA TYR A 48 -17.05 -1.49 -6.18
C TYR A 48 -17.98 -2.09 -7.23
N ALA A 49 -17.53 -3.09 -7.98
CA ALA A 49 -18.37 -3.81 -8.94
C ALA A 49 -19.55 -4.50 -8.24
N LEU A 50 -19.30 -5.15 -7.10
CA LEU A 50 -20.34 -5.80 -6.31
C LEU A 50 -21.35 -4.78 -5.76
N ILE A 51 -20.87 -3.64 -5.24
CA ILE A 51 -21.75 -2.55 -4.78
C ILE A 51 -22.61 -2.04 -5.95
N ALA A 52 -22.02 -1.84 -7.13
CA ALA A 52 -22.76 -1.38 -8.31
C ALA A 52 -23.85 -2.37 -8.74
N VAL A 53 -23.56 -3.69 -8.72
CA VAL A 53 -24.55 -4.73 -9.01
C VAL A 53 -25.70 -4.67 -8.02
N ILE A 54 -25.41 -4.57 -6.73
CA ILE A 54 -26.46 -4.45 -5.69
C ILE A 54 -27.34 -3.23 -5.95
N VAL A 55 -26.75 -2.06 -6.21
CA VAL A 55 -27.51 -0.83 -6.51
C VAL A 55 -28.40 -1.00 -7.74
N ILE A 56 -27.90 -1.64 -8.81
CA ILE A 56 -28.69 -1.90 -10.02
C ILE A 56 -29.87 -2.82 -9.70
N LEU A 57 -29.65 -3.90 -8.94
CA LEU A 57 -30.73 -4.81 -8.55
C LEU A 57 -31.82 -4.09 -7.74
N PHE A 58 -31.43 -3.21 -6.82
CA PHE A 58 -32.38 -2.38 -6.07
C PHE A 58 -33.15 -1.38 -6.94
N MET A 59 -32.53 -0.87 -8.02
CA MET A 59 -33.17 0.08 -8.95
C MET A 59 -34.10 -0.61 -9.96
N LEU A 60 -33.91 -1.91 -10.21
CA LEU A 60 -34.71 -2.71 -11.14
C LEU A 60 -35.89 -3.45 -10.46
N GLN A 61 -35.97 -3.42 -9.13
CA GLN A 61 -37.15 -3.82 -8.36
C GLN A 61 -38.15 -2.68 -8.26
#